data_AF-A0A3E0DWK4-F1
#
_entry.id   AF-A0A3E0DWK4-F1
#
_cell.length_a   1.000
_cell.length_b   1.000
_cell.length_c   1.000
_cell.angle_alpha   90.00
_cell.angle_beta   90.00
_cell.angle_gamma   90.00
#
_symmetry.space_group_name_H-M   'P 1'
#
loop_
_entity.id
_entity.type
_entity.pdbx_description
1 polymer ?
#
loop_
_entity_poly.entity_id
_entity_poly.type
_entity_poly.pdbx_seq_one_letter_code
_entity_poly.pdbx_strand_id
1 'polypeptide(L)'
;MIFITNSDNSGNSKKRNIIVTILLSLFIIADFYTLKTVLDSNPNNDIIDLTVKLNYCYVVFTILDLFFTFSLFLWKKWAFWGTLAISILTFLLNLYSGVEIIMSFFGLSGVILLFALLQLKCENVSGWKNLEQ
;
A
#
# COMPACT_ATOMS: atom_id res chain seq x y z
N MET A 1 1.98 -20.27 -52.79
CA MET A 1 2.88 -20.11 -51.62
C MET A 1 2.17 -19.20 -50.63
N ILE A 2 1.46 -19.78 -49.66
CA ILE A 2 0.70 -19.01 -48.66
C ILE A 2 1.65 -18.73 -47.51
N PHE A 3 1.99 -17.46 -47.30
CA PHE A 3 2.70 -17.03 -46.10
C PHE A 3 1.68 -16.97 -44.95
N ILE A 4 1.71 -17.97 -44.08
CA ILE A 4 1.03 -17.89 -42.79
C ILE A 4 1.92 -17.03 -41.90
N THR A 5 1.58 -15.76 -41.72
CA THR A 5 2.13 -14.95 -40.64
C THR A 5 1.54 -15.45 -39.33
N ASN A 6 2.33 -16.20 -38.55
CA ASN A 6 2.06 -16.34 -37.12
C ASN A 6 2.10 -14.93 -36.52
N SER A 7 0.94 -14.36 -36.20
CA SER A 7 0.88 -13.30 -35.21
C SER A 7 1.14 -13.96 -33.86
N ASP A 8 2.40 -14.01 -33.46
CA ASP A 8 2.74 -14.25 -32.06
C ASP A 8 2.19 -13.07 -31.27
N ASN A 9 0.92 -13.16 -30.89
CA ASN A 9 0.38 -12.42 -29.75
C ASN A 9 1.04 -13.02 -28.51
N SER A 10 2.35 -12.78 -28.33
CA SER A 10 2.98 -12.85 -27.02
C SER A 10 2.46 -11.64 -26.24
N GLY A 11 1.20 -11.69 -25.83
CA GLY A 11 0.68 -10.77 -24.84
C GLY A 11 1.57 -10.92 -23.63
N ASN A 12 2.47 -9.95 -23.40
CA ASN A 12 3.32 -9.90 -22.22
C ASN A 12 2.40 -9.76 -21.02
N SER A 13 1.93 -10.89 -20.48
CA SER A 13 1.06 -10.90 -19.32
C SER A 13 1.87 -10.37 -18.15
N LYS A 14 1.45 -9.25 -17.56
CA LYS A 14 2.19 -8.62 -16.46
C LYS A 14 2.38 -9.62 -15.32
N LYS A 15 3.62 -9.98 -15.02
CA LYS A 15 3.95 -10.93 -13.97
C LYS A 15 4.42 -10.21 -12.71
N ARG A 16 3.82 -10.54 -11.57
CA ARG A 16 4.20 -10.03 -10.24
C ARG A 16 5.08 -11.04 -9.54
N ASN A 17 6.17 -10.56 -8.93
CA ASN A 17 6.97 -11.37 -8.03
C ASN A 17 6.11 -11.75 -6.80
N ILE A 18 6.14 -13.03 -6.42
CA ILE A 18 5.39 -13.56 -5.27
C ILE A 18 5.69 -12.76 -4.00
N ILE A 19 6.93 -12.31 -3.81
CA ILE A 19 7.33 -11.51 -2.63
C ILE A 19 6.57 -10.19 -2.57
N VAL A 20 6.35 -9.51 -3.72
CA VAL A 20 5.56 -8.28 -3.79
C VAL A 20 4.09 -8.58 -3.43
N THR A 21 3.54 -9.68 -3.94
CA THR A 21 2.17 -10.11 -3.59
C THR A 21 2.03 -10.36 -2.09
N ILE A 22 3.00 -11.04 -1.46
CA ILE A 22 3.01 -11.29 -0.02
C ILE A 22 3.04 -9.97 0.75
N LEU A 23 3.92 -9.03 0.36
CA LEU A 23 4.03 -7.74 1.03
C LEU A 23 2.73 -6.92 0.93
N LEU A 24 2.11 -6.88 -0.25
CA LEU A 24 0.82 -6.18 -0.42
C LEU A 24 -0.30 -6.84 0.40
N SER A 25 -0.30 -8.17 0.53
CA SER A 25 -1.24 -8.86 1.44
C SER A 25 -0.98 -8.51 2.91
N LEU A 26 0.28 -8.34 3.32
CA LEU A 26 0.61 -7.88 4.66
C LEU A 26 0.11 -6.46 4.93
N PHE A 27 0.14 -5.56 3.95
CA PHE A 27 -0.43 -4.22 4.08
C PHE A 27 -1.94 -4.30 4.35
N ILE A 28 -2.67 -5.09 3.57
CA ILE A 28 -4.12 -5.30 3.80
C ILE A 28 -4.39 -5.82 5.21
N ILE A 29 -3.62 -6.80 5.69
CA ILE A 29 -3.79 -7.35 7.04
C ILE A 29 -3.52 -6.29 8.11
N ALA A 30 -2.45 -5.50 7.94
CA ALA A 30 -2.10 -4.41 8.86
C ALA A 30 -3.17 -3.32 8.91
N ASP A 31 -3.76 -2.98 7.77
CA ASP A 31 -4.85 -2.01 7.67
C ASP A 31 -6.10 -2.51 8.40
N PHE A 32 -6.51 -3.77 8.19
CA PHE A 32 -7.64 -4.33 8.92
C PHE A 32 -7.39 -4.40 10.43
N TYR A 33 -6.16 -4.74 10.83
CA TYR A 33 -5.77 -4.73 12.24
C TYR A 33 -5.86 -3.31 12.84
N THR A 34 -5.43 -2.30 12.10
CA THR A 34 -5.49 -0.89 12.51
C THR A 34 -6.94 -0.42 12.64
N LEU A 35 -7.80 -0.70 11.65
CA LEU A 35 -9.23 -0.36 11.71
C LEU A 35 -9.91 -1.01 12.92
N LYS A 36 -9.66 -2.28 13.18
CA LYS A 36 -10.20 -2.98 14.35
C LYS A 36 -9.76 -2.29 15.64
N THR A 37 -8.47 -1.99 15.77
CA THR A 37 -7.90 -1.35 16.97
C THR A 37 -8.50 0.02 17.23
N VAL A 38 -8.63 0.85 16.17
CA VAL A 38 -9.22 2.18 16.29
C VAL A 38 -10.70 2.11 16.64
N LEU A 39 -11.46 1.18 16.05
CA LEU A 39 -12.88 1.01 16.33
C LEU A 39 -13.13 0.53 17.77
N ASP A 40 -12.32 -0.42 18.25
CA ASP A 40 -12.41 -0.95 19.63
C ASP A 40 -12.04 0.14 20.67
N SER A 41 -11.22 1.12 20.30
CA SER A 41 -10.75 2.18 21.21
C SER A 41 -11.76 3.29 21.49
N ASN A 42 -12.88 3.36 20.77
CA ASN A 42 -13.86 4.46 20.89
C ASN A 42 -15.31 3.97 21.10
N PRO A 43 -15.68 3.50 22.31
CA PRO A 43 -17.03 2.99 22.58
C PRO A 43 -18.11 4.08 22.71
N ASN A 44 -17.75 5.36 22.93
CA ASN A 44 -18.70 6.40 23.39
C ASN A 44 -18.99 7.52 22.36
N ASN A 45 -18.30 7.57 21.21
CA ASN A 45 -18.58 8.52 20.10
C ASN A 45 -18.70 10.01 20.50
N ASP A 46 -17.89 10.49 21.46
CA ASP A 46 -17.92 11.91 21.87
C ASP A 46 -17.01 12.78 20.97
N ILE A 47 -17.62 13.61 20.13
CA ILE A 47 -17.00 14.33 19.00
C ILE A 47 -16.10 15.52 19.40
N ILE A 48 -16.05 15.89 20.68
CA ILE A 48 -15.29 17.05 21.17
C ILE A 48 -13.84 16.66 21.55
N ASP A 49 -13.59 15.38 21.87
CA ASP A 49 -12.29 14.89 22.31
C ASP A 49 -11.25 14.85 21.18
N LEU A 50 -10.04 15.36 21.46
CA LEU A 50 -8.92 15.34 20.53
C LEU A 50 -8.52 13.89 20.18
N THR A 51 -8.60 12.97 21.15
CA THR A 51 -8.33 11.55 20.94
C THR A 51 -9.28 10.95 19.91
N VAL A 52 -10.56 11.30 20.00
CA VAL A 52 -11.59 10.87 19.05
C VAL A 52 -11.33 11.43 17.65
N LYS A 53 -10.87 12.68 17.53
CA LYS A 53 -10.48 13.27 16.24
C LYS A 53 -9.30 12.56 15.58
N LEU A 54 -8.26 12.24 16.36
CA LEU A 54 -7.09 11.49 15.86
C LEU A 54 -7.51 10.09 15.38
N ASN A 55 -8.41 9.42 16.09
CA ASN A 55 -8.97 8.13 15.67
C ASN A 55 -9.67 8.23 14.30
N TYR A 56 -10.46 9.27 14.04
CA TYR A 56 -11.05 9.47 12.72
C TYR A 56 -10.00 9.69 11.63
N CYS A 57 -8.91 10.41 11.91
CA CYS A 57 -7.81 10.57 10.97
C CYS A 57 -7.19 9.20 10.60
N TYR A 58 -6.94 8.34 11.58
CA TYR A 58 -6.45 6.99 11.33
C TYR A 58 -7.42 6.19 10.46
N VAL A 59 -8.73 6.22 10.74
CA VAL A 59 -9.73 5.54 9.89
C VAL A 59 -9.66 6.02 8.44
N VAL A 60 -9.62 7.33 8.22
CA VAL A 60 -9.55 7.90 6.86
C VAL A 60 -8.26 7.48 6.16
N PHE A 61 -7.11 7.57 6.85
CA PHE A 61 -5.82 7.18 6.30
C PHE A 61 -5.79 5.69 5.94
N THR A 62 -6.30 4.82 6.81
CA THR A 62 -6.35 3.37 6.55
C THR A 62 -7.27 3.00 5.39
N ILE A 63 -8.42 3.67 5.24
CA ILE A 63 -9.30 3.45 4.07
C ILE A 63 -8.60 3.86 2.78
N LEU A 64 -7.89 5.00 2.79
CA LEU A 64 -7.12 5.45 1.64
C LEU A 64 -5.96 4.49 1.34
N ASP A 65 -5.26 3.98 2.35
CA ASP A 65 -4.16 3.03 2.13
C ASP A 65 -4.66 1.69 1.57
N LEU A 66 -5.79 1.19 2.04
CA LEU A 66 -6.46 0.02 1.45
C LEU A 66 -6.77 0.26 -0.03
N PHE A 67 -7.35 1.42 -0.36
CA PHE A 67 -7.67 1.78 -1.74
C PHE A 67 -6.42 1.84 -2.64
N PHE A 68 -5.33 2.44 -2.17
CA PHE A 68 -4.07 2.46 -2.89
C PHE A 68 -3.44 1.06 -2.99
N THR A 69 -3.49 0.26 -1.94
CA THR A 69 -3.00 -1.12 -1.92
C THR A 69 -3.75 -2.02 -2.91
N PHE A 70 -5.08 -1.92 -2.98
CA PHE A 70 -5.86 -2.60 -4.02
C PHE A 70 -5.51 -2.09 -5.43
N SER A 71 -5.29 -0.80 -5.59
CA SER A 71 -4.87 -0.22 -6.87
C SER A 71 -3.46 -0.68 -7.29
N LEU A 72 -2.56 -0.97 -6.34
CA LEU A 72 -1.27 -1.61 -6.60
C LEU A 72 -1.42 -3.07 -7.07
N PHE A 73 -2.41 -3.80 -6.56
CA PHE A 73 -2.76 -5.11 -7.12
C PHE A 73 -3.20 -5.02 -8.59
N LEU A 74 -3.83 -3.91 -8.97
CA LEU A 74 -4.26 -3.56 -10.34
C LEU A 74 -3.16 -2.85 -11.17
N TRP A 75 -1.92 -2.87 -10.71
CA TRP A 75 -0.76 -2.31 -11.41
C TRP A 75 -0.82 -0.79 -11.63
N LYS A 76 -1.40 -0.02 -10.72
CA LYS A 76 -1.49 1.43 -10.85
C LYS A 76 -0.30 2.12 -10.19
N LYS A 77 0.59 2.75 -10.98
CA LYS A 77 1.76 3.48 -10.44
C LYS A 77 1.40 4.63 -9.50
N TRP A 78 0.34 5.38 -9.81
CA TRP A 78 -0.10 6.49 -8.95
C TRP A 78 -0.48 6.01 -7.53
N ALA A 79 -0.88 4.75 -7.39
CA ALA A 79 -1.20 4.18 -6.10
C ALA A 79 0.03 3.98 -5.21
N PHE A 80 1.21 3.73 -5.78
CA PHE A 80 2.47 3.71 -5.00
C PHE A 80 2.72 5.06 -4.32
N TRP A 81 2.52 6.15 -5.05
CA TRP A 81 2.69 7.51 -4.51
C TRP A 81 1.63 7.85 -3.47
N GLY A 82 0.40 7.33 -3.64
CA GLY A 82 -0.66 7.40 -2.64
C GLY A 82 -0.27 6.70 -1.34
N THR A 83 0.13 5.42 -1.41
CA THR A 83 0.62 4.66 -0.26
C THR A 83 1.82 5.34 0.43
N LEU A 84 2.76 5.90 -0.34
CA LEU A 84 3.88 6.67 0.24
C LEU A 84 3.40 7.92 0.99
N ALA A 85 2.46 8.68 0.40
CA ALA A 85 1.93 9.87 1.03
C ALA A 85 1.17 9.54 2.32
N ILE A 86 0.31 8.51 2.30
CA ILE A 86 -0.41 8.05 3.50
C ILE A 86 0.56 7.56 4.57
N SER A 87 1.60 6.82 4.19
CA SER A 87 2.61 6.33 5.12
C SER A 87 3.38 7.47 5.80
N ILE A 88 3.73 8.53 5.06
CA ILE A 88 4.36 9.74 5.64
C ILE A 88 3.39 10.46 6.58
N LEU A 89 2.12 10.62 6.19
CA LEU A 89 1.11 11.28 7.04
C LEU A 89 0.87 10.48 8.33
N THR A 90 0.76 9.17 8.25
CA THR A 90 0.61 8.27 9.40
C THR A 90 1.85 8.30 10.30
N PHE A 91 3.06 8.36 9.72
CA PHE A 91 4.29 8.56 10.49
C PHE A 91 4.25 9.86 11.31
N LEU A 92 3.88 10.98 10.68
CA LEU A 92 3.76 12.27 11.37
C LEU A 92 2.67 12.25 12.44
N LEU A 93 1.53 11.60 12.17
CA LEU A 93 0.42 11.45 13.10
C LEU A 93 0.82 10.59 14.32
N ASN A 94 1.59 9.52 14.10
CA ASN A 94 2.13 8.68 15.16
C ASN A 94 3.06 9.48 16.08
N LEU A 95 3.99 10.26 15.52
CA LEU A 95 4.86 11.13 16.31
C LEU A 95 4.09 12.19 17.09
N TYR A 96 3.08 12.80 16.46
CA TYR A 96 2.20 13.76 17.13
C TYR A 96 1.43 13.13 18.29
N SER A 97 1.01 11.88 18.14
CA SER A 97 0.28 11.11 19.15
C SER A 97 1.19 10.53 20.26
N GLY A 98 2.50 10.80 20.21
CA GLY A 98 3.46 10.33 21.21
C GLY A 98 3.90 8.86 21.04
N VAL A 99 3.63 8.25 19.88
CA VAL A 99 4.12 6.91 19.55
C VAL A 99 5.65 6.95 19.41
N GLU A 100 6.33 5.92 19.91
CA GLU A 100 7.79 5.82 19.81
C GLU A 100 8.28 5.93 18.36
N ILE A 101 9.44 6.58 18.18
CA ILE A 101 10.01 6.85 16.85
C ILE A 101 10.20 5.57 16.03
N ILE A 102 10.69 4.49 16.65
CA ILE A 102 10.95 3.21 15.99
C ILE A 102 9.64 2.59 15.50
N MET A 103 8.60 2.59 16.35
CA MET A 103 7.27 2.10 16.00
C MET A 103 6.62 2.94 14.90
N SER A 104 6.82 4.26 14.94
CA SER A 104 6.32 5.18 13.92
C SER A 104 6.91 4.88 12.54
N PHE A 105 8.19 4.50 12.46
CA PHE A 105 8.86 4.16 11.20
C PHE A 105 8.37 2.87 10.53
N PHE A 106 7.66 2.00 11.25
CA PHE A 106 7.35 0.66 10.75
C PHE A 106 6.55 0.71 9.43
N GLY A 107 5.48 1.51 9.38
CA GLY A 107 4.70 1.72 8.15
C GLY A 107 5.52 2.32 7.00
N LEU A 108 6.42 3.26 7.29
CA LEU A 108 7.28 3.90 6.29
C LEU A 108 8.30 2.91 5.70
N SER A 109 8.90 2.09 6.57
CA SER A 109 9.85 1.05 6.17
C SER A 109 9.21 0.01 5.23
N GLY A 110 7.92 -0.31 5.44
CA GLY A 110 7.17 -1.19 4.55
C GLY A 110 7.10 -0.64 3.12
N VAL A 111 6.88 0.67 2.96
CA VAL A 111 6.83 1.32 1.64
C VAL A 111 8.21 1.38 0.97
N ILE A 112 9.28 1.61 1.75
CA ILE A 112 10.66 1.55 1.25
C ILE A 112 10.96 0.13 0.73
N LEU A 113 10.57 -0.90 1.49
CA LEU A 113 10.71 -2.30 1.07
C LEU A 113 9.89 -2.59 -0.19
N LEU A 114 8.66 -2.08 -0.28
CA LEU A 114 7.82 -2.23 -1.48
C LEU A 114 8.52 -1.64 -2.71
N PHE A 115 9.09 -0.44 -2.59
CA PHE A 115 9.86 0.17 -3.68
C PHE A 115 11.04 -0.69 -4.10
N ALA A 116 11.84 -1.17 -3.14
CA ALA A 116 12.98 -2.04 -3.41
C ALA A 116 12.56 -3.32 -4.14
N LEU A 117 11.47 -3.96 -3.71
CA LEU A 117 10.95 -5.16 -4.35
C LEU A 117 10.36 -4.90 -5.74
N LEU A 118 9.75 -3.74 -5.97
CA LEU A 118 9.27 -3.34 -7.30
C LEU A 118 10.43 -3.13 -8.30
N GLN A 119 11.64 -2.82 -7.83
CA GLN A 119 12.81 -2.73 -8.72
C GLN A 119 13.34 -4.10 -9.17
N LEU A 120 12.98 -5.18 -8.48
CA LEU A 120 13.37 -6.54 -8.87
C LEU A 120 12.74 -6.89 -10.22
N LYS A 121 13.56 -7.48 -11.10
CA LYS A 121 13.12 -7.94 -12.41
C LYS A 121 12.48 -9.33 -12.30
N CYS A 122 11.33 -9.49 -12.93
CA CYS A 122 10.72 -10.78 -13.21
C CYS A 122 10.58 -10.87 -14.73
N GLU A 123 11.17 -11.89 -15.36
CA GLU A 123 11.11 -12.06 -16.83
C GLU A 123 11.59 -10.82 -17.61
N ASN A 124 12.71 -10.23 -17.18
CA ASN A 124 13.37 -9.05 -17.75
C ASN A 124 12.66 -7.69 -17.54
N VAL A 125 11.46 -7.66 -16.96
CA VAL A 125 10.74 -6.41 -16.64
C VAL A 125 10.66 -6.22 -15.12
N SER A 126 10.93 -5.01 -14.62
CA SER A 126 10.77 -4.72 -13.19
C SER A 126 9.31 -4.48 -12.85
N GLY A 127 8.90 -4.83 -11.63
CA GLY A 127 7.55 -4.55 -11.12
C GLY A 127 7.18 -3.07 -11.25
N TRP A 128 8.14 -2.17 -11.04
CA TRP A 128 7.98 -0.73 -11.23
C TRP A 128 7.56 -0.34 -12.65
N LYS A 129 8.18 -0.92 -13.68
CA LYS A 129 7.81 -0.67 -15.08
C LYS A 129 6.42 -1.24 -15.40
N ASN A 130 6.06 -2.38 -14.81
CA ASN A 130 4.73 -2.96 -14.98
C ASN A 130 3.61 -2.06 -14.41
N LEU A 131 3.93 -1.14 -13.50
CA LEU A 131 2.96 -0.16 -12.97
C LEU A 131 2.63 0.99 -13.94
N GLU A 132 3.46 1.23 -14.97
CA GLU A 132 3.29 2.32 -15.95
C GLU A 132 2.57 1.92 -17.24
N GLN A 133 2.58 0.62 -17.53
CA GLN A 133 1.92 0.03 -18.71
C GLN A 133 0.44 -0.20 -18.46
#